data_AF-A0A957P7P3-F1
#
_entry.id   AF-A0A957P7P3-F1
#
_cell.length_a   1.000
_cell.length_b   1.000
_cell.length_c   1.000
_cell.angle_alpha   90.00
_cell.angle_beta   90.00
_cell.angle_gamma   90.00
#
_symmetry.space_group_name_H-M   'P 1'
#
loop_
_entity.id
_entity.type
_entity.pdbx_description
1 polymer ?
#
loop_
_entity_poly.entity_id
_entity_poly.type
_entity_poly.pdbx_seq_one_letter_code
_entity_poly.pdbx_strand_id
1 'polypeptide(L)'
;MSAINHFERSALNYFAASPLDRLTVKRRDDGWLSAQLLSPSTRIVPVQNGQNLIAHGEPTRAALLTPDEAATLLNAATPILLGALADVVYFAVDVPEEDAQVQAALAEYGSFRELRAVYADLDRFTGALMAYAKGMVYWHQRHKYCGDCGSRSLSAEGGFMRVCT
;
A
#
# COMPACT_ATOMS: atom_id res chain seq x y z
N MET A 1 0.89 37.91 20.53
CA MET A 1 0.42 36.51 20.42
C MET A 1 1.24 35.86 19.31
N SER A 2 2.08 34.88 19.64
CA SER A 2 2.89 34.19 18.62
C SER A 2 1.96 33.49 17.64
N ALA A 3 2.17 33.70 16.33
CA ALA A 3 1.36 33.07 15.30
C ALA A 3 1.50 31.55 15.43
N ILE A 4 0.37 30.86 15.54
CA ILE A 4 0.36 29.40 15.65
C ILE A 4 0.86 28.83 14.32
N ASN A 5 2.03 28.19 14.34
CA ASN A 5 2.53 27.46 13.18
C ASN A 5 1.70 26.18 13.02
N HIS A 6 0.65 26.28 12.19
CA HIS A 6 -0.26 25.17 11.93
C HIS A 6 0.46 23.97 11.29
N PHE A 7 1.57 24.18 10.56
CA PHE A 7 2.35 23.10 9.95
C PHE A 7 3.10 22.30 11.02
N GLU A 8 3.81 22.95 11.94
CA GLU A 8 4.52 22.26 13.03
C GLU A 8 3.56 21.47 13.92
N ARG A 9 2.38 22.01 14.22
CA ARG A 9 1.37 21.28 15.01
C ARG A 9 0.77 20.12 14.24
N SER A 10 0.52 20.29 12.95
CA SER A 10 0.02 19.20 12.08
C SER A 10 1.09 18.12 11.87
N ALA A 11 2.38 18.49 11.91
CA ALA A 11 3.50 17.55 11.86
C ALA A 11 3.57 16.63 13.09
N LEU A 12 2.98 17.03 14.22
CA LEU A 12 2.81 16.17 15.39
C LEU A 12 1.61 15.22 15.25
N ASN A 13 0.72 15.45 14.28
CA ASN A 13 -0.39 14.56 14.01
C ASN A 13 0.11 13.30 13.29
N TYR A 14 0.13 12.22 14.05
CA TYR A 14 0.57 10.88 13.66
C TYR A 14 -0.06 10.36 12.35
N PHE A 15 -1.27 10.84 12.01
CA PHE A 15 -2.01 10.39 10.82
C PHE A 15 -1.81 11.31 9.60
N ALA A 16 -1.30 12.53 9.78
CA ALA A 16 -1.16 13.53 8.71
C ALA A 16 0.30 13.81 8.33
N ALA A 17 1.24 13.61 9.26
CA ALA A 17 2.65 13.89 9.08
C ALA A 17 3.44 12.69 8.53
N SER A 18 2.98 12.11 7.43
CA SER A 18 3.75 11.08 6.73
C SER A 18 4.74 11.76 5.79
N PRO A 19 6.05 11.50 5.87
CA PRO A 19 7.05 12.06 4.95
C PRO A 19 6.92 11.52 3.51
N LEU A 20 5.93 10.66 3.24
CA LEU A 20 5.68 10.05 1.95
C LEU A 20 5.17 11.09 0.94
N ASP A 21 5.94 11.34 -0.12
CA ASP A 21 5.45 12.06 -1.29
C ASP A 21 4.42 11.17 -2.01
N ARG A 22 3.19 11.66 -2.15
CA ARG A 22 2.07 10.93 -2.77
C ARG A 22 2.22 10.77 -4.29
N LEU A 23 3.19 11.46 -4.90
CA LEU A 23 3.50 11.39 -6.33
C LEU A 23 2.25 11.58 -7.22
N THR A 24 1.38 12.52 -6.85
CA THR A 24 0.06 12.71 -7.50
C THR A 24 0.17 12.92 -9.01
N VAL A 25 1.22 13.61 -9.48
CA VAL A 25 1.45 13.87 -10.91
C VAL A 25 1.84 12.61 -11.68
N LYS A 26 2.45 11.62 -11.03
CA LYS A 26 2.93 10.38 -11.65
C LYS A 26 1.87 9.29 -11.79
N ARG A 27 0.71 9.47 -11.15
CA ARG A 27 -0.39 8.49 -11.16
C ARG A 27 -0.95 8.19 -12.55
N ARG A 28 -0.85 9.13 -13.49
CA ARG A 28 -1.33 8.99 -14.88
C ARG A 28 -0.26 8.53 -15.86
N ASP A 29 0.98 8.36 -15.38
CA ASP A 29 2.14 8.02 -16.20
C ASP A 29 2.33 6.50 -16.15
N ASP A 30 1.57 5.77 -16.96
CA ASP A 30 1.58 4.30 -16.97
C ASP A 30 2.98 3.73 -17.26
N GLY A 31 3.74 4.39 -18.15
CA GLY A 31 5.12 4.01 -18.44
C GLY A 31 6.03 4.14 -17.22
N TRP A 32 5.89 5.23 -16.46
CA TRP A 32 6.62 5.40 -15.20
C TRP A 32 6.18 4.37 -14.14
N LEU A 33 4.87 4.10 -14.01
CA LEU A 33 4.35 3.10 -13.07
C LEU A 33 4.92 1.71 -13.37
N SER A 34 4.88 1.28 -14.64
CA SER A 34 5.47 0.01 -15.07
C SER A 34 6.98 -0.03 -14.82
N ALA A 35 7.70 1.06 -15.08
CA ALA A 35 9.13 1.13 -14.80
C ALA A 35 9.44 1.00 -13.29
N GLN A 36 8.64 1.62 -12.42
CA GLN A 36 8.83 1.48 -10.97
C GLN A 36 8.51 0.07 -10.48
N LEU A 37 7.52 -0.61 -11.06
CA LEU A 37 7.22 -2.01 -10.74
C LEU A 37 8.33 -2.99 -11.18
N LEU A 38 9.32 -2.54 -11.96
CA LEU A 38 10.52 -3.32 -12.30
C LEU A 38 11.75 -2.88 -11.51
N SER A 39 11.66 -1.83 -10.69
CA SER A 39 12.81 -1.32 -9.94
C SER A 39 13.08 -2.16 -8.69
N PRO A 40 14.32 -2.61 -8.44
CA PRO A 40 14.66 -3.36 -7.23
C PRO A 40 14.58 -2.51 -5.95
N SER A 41 14.58 -1.17 -6.07
CA SER A 41 14.36 -0.29 -4.92
C SER A 41 12.90 -0.20 -4.52
N THR A 42 11.96 -0.58 -5.38
CA THR A 42 10.52 -0.54 -5.08
C THR A 42 10.17 -1.52 -3.97
N ARG A 43 9.16 -1.17 -3.18
CA ARG A 43 8.62 -2.00 -2.11
C ARG A 43 7.13 -2.23 -2.29
N ILE A 44 6.73 -3.48 -2.25
CA ILE A 44 5.36 -3.96 -2.33
C ILE A 44 4.87 -4.22 -0.92
N VAL A 45 3.65 -3.76 -0.62
CA VAL A 45 2.97 -3.89 0.67
C VAL A 45 1.74 -4.80 0.46
N PRO A 46 1.87 -6.11 0.71
CA PRO A 46 0.74 -7.03 0.62
C PRO A 46 -0.27 -6.75 1.74
N VAL A 47 -1.54 -6.70 1.39
CA VAL A 47 -2.66 -6.56 2.33
C VAL A 47 -3.67 -7.66 2.05
N GLN A 48 -4.08 -8.38 3.09
CA GLN A 48 -5.08 -9.44 2.99
C GLN A 48 -6.14 -9.23 4.05
N ASN A 49 -7.41 -9.11 3.65
CA ASN A 49 -8.55 -8.97 4.57
C ASN A 49 -8.37 -7.91 5.69
N GLY A 50 -7.75 -6.78 5.36
CA GLY A 50 -7.46 -5.72 6.33
C GLY A 50 -6.29 -5.99 7.28
N GLN A 51 -5.58 -7.11 7.09
CA GLN A 51 -4.33 -7.46 7.76
C GLN A 51 -3.14 -7.13 6.86
N ASN A 52 -1.96 -7.04 7.46
CA ASN A 52 -0.73 -6.74 6.75
C ASN A 52 0.29 -7.84 6.98
N LEU A 53 1.18 -8.05 6.01
CA LEU A 53 2.23 -9.04 6.11
C LEU A 53 3.32 -8.58 7.08
N ILE A 54 3.50 -9.33 8.16
CA ILE A 54 4.55 -9.12 9.17
C ILE A 54 5.58 -10.21 9.01
N ALA A 55 6.85 -9.81 8.91
CA ALA A 55 7.92 -10.76 8.66
C ALA A 55 8.13 -11.70 9.84
N HIS A 56 8.64 -12.88 9.56
CA HIS A 56 9.01 -13.85 10.60
C HIS A 56 10.20 -13.33 11.43
N GLY A 57 10.19 -13.70 12.72
CA GLY A 57 11.26 -13.42 13.68
C GLY A 57 11.10 -12.11 14.45
N GLU A 58 12.09 -11.85 15.31
CA GLU A 58 12.21 -10.63 16.09
C GLU A 58 13.44 -9.81 15.65
N PRO A 59 13.41 -8.48 15.72
CA PRO A 59 12.28 -7.65 16.14
C PRO A 59 11.14 -7.66 15.10
N THR A 60 9.91 -7.45 15.56
CA THR A 60 8.73 -7.29 14.69
C THR A 60 8.96 -6.24 13.62
N ARG A 61 8.78 -6.64 12.35
CA ARG A 61 9.00 -5.79 11.18
C ARG A 61 7.97 -6.07 10.09
N ALA A 62 7.63 -5.06 9.31
CA ALA A 62 6.81 -5.26 8.11
C ALA A 62 7.57 -6.06 7.06
N ALA A 63 6.89 -6.99 6.39
CA ALA A 63 7.43 -7.66 5.22
C ALA A 63 7.15 -6.79 3.97
N LEU A 64 8.08 -5.87 3.70
CA LEU A 64 8.06 -5.02 2.50
C LEU A 64 8.84 -5.73 1.40
N LEU A 65 8.14 -6.27 0.41
CA LEU A 65 8.74 -7.14 -0.61
C LEU A 65 9.31 -6.32 -1.77
N THR A 66 10.37 -6.78 -2.40
CA THR A 66 10.79 -6.30 -3.72
C THR A 66 9.80 -6.77 -4.81
N PRO A 67 9.80 -6.18 -6.01
CA PRO A 67 8.96 -6.68 -7.09
C PRO A 67 9.23 -8.14 -7.46
N ASP A 68 10.48 -8.59 -7.39
CA ASP A 68 10.86 -9.98 -7.68
C ASP A 68 10.29 -10.95 -6.63
N GLU A 69 10.42 -10.61 -5.35
CA GLU A 69 9.83 -11.40 -4.24
C GLU A 69 8.29 -11.43 -4.33
N ALA A 70 7.68 -10.36 -4.82
CA ALA A 70 6.23 -10.23 -4.99
C ALA A 70 5.72 -10.64 -6.39
N ALA A 71 6.55 -11.24 -7.26
CA ALA A 71 6.20 -11.44 -8.67
C ALA A 71 4.90 -12.22 -8.87
N THR A 72 4.68 -13.30 -8.10
CA THR A 72 3.43 -14.08 -8.14
C THR A 72 2.21 -13.22 -7.80
N LEU A 73 2.32 -12.36 -6.79
CA LEU A 73 1.26 -11.45 -6.37
C LEU A 73 1.00 -10.34 -7.41
N LEU A 74 2.05 -9.77 -7.99
CA LEU A 74 1.96 -8.72 -9.01
C LEU A 74 1.34 -9.23 -10.32
N ASN A 75 1.47 -10.53 -10.62
CA ASN A 75 0.80 -11.17 -11.74
C ASN A 75 -0.70 -11.42 -11.49
N ALA A 76 -1.11 -11.57 -10.22
CA ALA A 76 -2.48 -11.90 -9.84
C ALA A 76 -3.36 -10.66 -9.58
N ALA A 77 -2.76 -9.53 -9.18
CA ALA A 77 -3.51 -8.36 -8.72
C ALA A 77 -2.88 -7.03 -9.17
N THR A 78 -3.73 -6.01 -9.34
CA THR A 78 -3.31 -4.66 -9.75
C THR A 78 -2.71 -3.87 -8.58
N PRO A 79 -1.47 -3.36 -8.70
CA PRO A 79 -0.84 -2.55 -7.65
C PRO A 79 -1.43 -1.14 -7.54
N ILE A 80 -1.35 -0.57 -6.34
CA ILE A 80 -1.82 0.79 -6.00
C ILE A 80 -0.61 1.62 -5.54
N LEU A 81 -0.28 2.71 -6.24
CA LEU A 81 0.86 3.57 -5.92
C LEU A 81 0.64 4.32 -4.60
N LEU A 82 1.36 3.99 -3.54
CA LEU A 82 1.24 4.70 -2.27
C LEU A 82 1.99 6.03 -2.26
N GLY A 83 3.13 6.07 -2.96
CA GLY A 83 4.02 7.23 -3.00
C GLY A 83 5.49 6.83 -2.94
N ALA A 84 6.36 7.77 -2.60
CA ALA A 84 7.79 7.52 -2.42
C ALA A 84 8.37 8.24 -1.19
N LEU A 85 9.42 7.66 -0.64
CA LEU A 85 10.26 8.25 0.39
C LEU A 85 11.71 7.81 0.17
N ALA A 86 12.65 8.76 0.19
CA ALA A 86 14.08 8.49 0.06
C ALA A 86 14.41 7.51 -1.09
N ASP A 87 13.89 7.82 -2.28
CA ASP A 87 14.06 7.05 -3.53
C ASP A 87 13.45 5.64 -3.57
N VAL A 88 12.73 5.24 -2.52
CA VAL A 88 11.93 4.02 -2.48
C VAL A 88 10.50 4.35 -2.88
N VAL A 89 10.00 3.70 -3.93
CA VAL A 89 8.59 3.77 -4.34
C VAL A 89 7.82 2.63 -3.70
N TYR A 90 6.64 2.92 -3.17
CA TYR A 90 5.82 1.95 -2.47
C TYR A 90 4.52 1.69 -3.22
N PHE A 91 4.15 0.42 -3.38
CA PHE A 91 2.86 0.00 -3.90
C PHE A 91 2.15 -0.91 -2.91
N ALA A 92 0.83 -0.75 -2.73
CA ALA A 92 0.01 -1.75 -2.07
C ALA A 92 -0.56 -2.73 -3.09
N VAL A 93 -0.76 -3.98 -2.68
CA VAL A 93 -1.45 -4.98 -3.50
C VAL A 93 -2.43 -5.76 -2.62
N ASP A 94 -3.66 -5.88 -3.10
CA ASP A 94 -4.71 -6.71 -2.48
C ASP A 94 -4.43 -8.18 -2.78
N VAL A 95 -4.31 -8.99 -1.74
CA VAL A 95 -3.94 -10.40 -1.86
C VAL A 95 -5.21 -11.23 -2.07
N PRO A 96 -5.34 -11.95 -3.21
CA PRO A 96 -6.47 -12.86 -3.43
C PRO A 96 -6.41 -14.03 -2.44
N GLU A 97 -7.47 -14.22 -1.66
CA GLU A 97 -7.54 -15.26 -0.63
C GLU A 97 -7.66 -16.66 -1.23
N GLU A 98 -8.31 -16.75 -2.38
CA GLU A 98 -8.55 -18.00 -3.12
C GLU A 98 -7.34 -18.51 -3.92
N ASP A 99 -6.28 -17.71 -4.06
CA ASP A 99 -5.10 -18.08 -4.86
C ASP A 99 -4.04 -18.78 -3.99
N ALA A 100 -4.11 -20.11 -3.95
CA ALA A 100 -3.18 -20.92 -3.17
C ALA A 100 -1.70 -20.71 -3.53
N GLN A 101 -1.39 -20.35 -4.78
CA GLN A 101 -0.01 -20.10 -5.21
C GLN A 101 0.51 -18.79 -4.62
N VAL A 102 -0.31 -17.73 -4.65
CA VAL A 102 0.01 -16.46 -3.99
C VAL A 102 0.14 -16.66 -2.47
N GLN A 103 -0.78 -17.40 -1.84
CA GLN A 103 -0.74 -17.67 -0.41
C GLN A 103 0.55 -18.37 0.01
N ALA A 104 0.96 -19.42 -0.74
CA ALA A 104 2.20 -20.14 -0.48
C ALA A 104 3.43 -19.26 -0.65
N ALA A 105 3.49 -18.44 -1.71
CA ALA A 105 4.62 -17.55 -1.96
C ALA A 105 4.80 -16.50 -0.86
N LEU A 106 3.71 -15.93 -0.34
CA LEU A 106 3.78 -14.90 0.71
C LEU A 106 4.10 -15.46 2.10
N ALA A 107 3.73 -16.72 2.37
CA ALA A 107 3.99 -17.38 3.64
C ALA A 107 5.49 -17.54 3.93
N GLU A 108 6.35 -17.57 2.90
CA GLU A 108 7.81 -17.58 3.04
C GLU A 108 8.35 -16.33 3.75
N TYR A 109 7.69 -15.19 3.54
CA TYR A 109 8.16 -13.89 4.02
C TYR A 109 7.56 -13.50 5.37
N GLY A 110 6.37 -14.02 5.72
CA GLY A 110 5.69 -13.60 6.93
C GLY A 110 4.33 -14.22 7.17
N SER A 111 3.59 -13.62 8.10
CA SER A 111 2.19 -13.94 8.38
C SER A 111 1.35 -12.66 8.41
N PHE A 112 0.09 -12.76 7.96
CA PHE A 112 -0.84 -11.64 8.02
C PHE A 112 -1.31 -11.41 9.45
N ARG A 113 -1.11 -10.19 9.95
CA ARG A 113 -1.51 -9.78 11.31
C ARG A 113 -2.29 -8.48 11.28
N GLU A 114 -3.18 -8.32 12.24
CA GLU A 114 -3.87 -7.06 12.47
C GLU A 114 -2.88 -5.97 12.86
N LEU A 115 -2.87 -4.87 12.11
CA LEU A 115 -1.89 -3.80 12.33
C LEU A 115 -1.97 -3.24 13.75
N ARG A 116 -3.18 -3.11 14.31
CA ARG A 116 -3.38 -2.60 15.67
C ARG A 116 -2.68 -3.45 16.75
N ALA A 117 -2.48 -4.74 16.50
CA ALA A 117 -1.83 -5.65 17.43
C ALA A 117 -0.28 -5.55 17.41
N VAL A 118 0.29 -5.00 16.34
CA VAL A 118 1.76 -4.92 16.13
C VAL A 118 2.27 -3.49 15.98
N TYR A 119 1.37 -2.52 15.93
CA TYR A 119 1.68 -1.12 15.63
C TYR A 119 2.72 -0.51 16.57
N ALA A 120 2.72 -0.91 17.85
CA ALA A 120 3.63 -0.37 18.86
C ALA A 120 5.10 -0.81 18.64
N ASP A 121 5.30 -1.93 17.94
CA ASP A 121 6.63 -2.50 17.70
C ASP A 121 7.24 -2.02 16.37
N LEU A 122 6.43 -1.36 15.53
CA LEU A 122 6.86 -0.81 14.25
C LEU A 122 7.33 0.63 14.39
N ASP A 123 8.29 1.02 13.57
CA ASP A 123 8.62 2.44 13.43
C ASP A 123 7.43 3.24 12.85
N ARG A 124 7.45 4.54 13.11
CA ARG A 124 6.31 5.42 12.81
C ARG A 124 5.96 5.45 11.32
N PHE A 125 6.98 5.48 10.47
CA PHE A 125 6.77 5.57 9.04
C PHE A 125 6.16 4.26 8.51
N THR A 126 6.73 3.13 8.89
CA THR A 126 6.24 1.81 8.48
C THR A 126 4.80 1.58 8.96
N GLY A 127 4.48 1.87 10.22
CA GLY A 127 3.12 1.76 10.73
C GLY A 127 2.13 2.63 9.96
N ALA A 128 2.50 3.88 9.63
CA ALA A 128 1.67 4.79 8.85
C ALA A 128 1.49 4.32 7.39
N LEU A 129 2.56 3.82 6.76
CA LEU A 129 2.54 3.27 5.40
C LEU A 129 1.59 2.06 5.30
N MET A 130 1.66 1.14 6.26
CA MET A 130 0.81 -0.05 6.32
C MET A 130 -0.67 0.31 6.56
N ALA A 131 -0.93 1.27 7.45
CA ALA A 131 -2.28 1.77 7.67
C ALA A 131 -2.85 2.39 6.39
N TYR A 132 -2.01 3.12 5.64
CA TYR A 132 -2.40 3.71 4.37
C TYR A 132 -2.67 2.66 3.28
N ALA A 133 -1.78 1.67 3.14
CA ALA A 133 -1.95 0.53 2.24
C ALA A 133 -3.27 -0.20 2.51
N LYS A 134 -3.54 -0.51 3.78
CA LYS A 134 -4.81 -1.10 4.23
C LYS A 134 -6.01 -0.26 3.80
N GLY A 135 -5.96 1.07 4.01
CA GLY A 135 -7.05 1.97 3.63
C GLY A 135 -7.34 1.97 2.13
N MET A 136 -6.28 2.02 1.30
CA MET A 136 -6.40 1.99 -0.15
C MET A 136 -6.99 0.66 -0.65
N VAL A 137 -6.46 -0.46 -0.17
CA VAL A 137 -6.98 -1.80 -0.51
C VAL A 137 -8.43 -1.95 -0.07
N TYR A 138 -8.77 -1.51 1.15
CA TYR A 138 -10.14 -1.54 1.66
C TYR A 138 -11.11 -0.76 0.78
N TRP A 139 -10.71 0.43 0.31
CA TRP A 139 -11.52 1.23 -0.63
C TRP A 139 -11.73 0.49 -1.95
N HIS A 140 -10.66 -0.07 -2.54
CA HIS A 140 -10.75 -0.86 -3.78
C HIS A 140 -11.69 -2.05 -3.67
N GLN A 141 -11.66 -2.77 -2.55
CA GLN A 141 -12.52 -3.92 -2.33
C GLN A 141 -14.01 -3.57 -2.32
N ARG A 142 -14.36 -2.35 -1.87
CA ARG A 142 -15.75 -1.89 -1.67
C ARG A 142 -16.31 -1.02 -2.78
N HIS A 143 -15.48 -0.52 -3.68
CA HIS A 143 -15.90 0.38 -4.76
C HIS A 143 -15.77 -0.26 -6.14
N LYS A 144 -15.93 -1.59 -6.23
CA LYS A 144 -15.81 -2.39 -7.47
C LYS A 144 -16.89 -2.06 -8.52
N TYR A 145 -17.95 -1.38 -8.12
CA TYR A 145 -19.08 -0.97 -8.97
C TYR A 145 -19.34 0.54 -8.82
N CYS A 146 -19.93 1.14 -9.85
CA CYS A 146 -20.32 2.54 -9.88
C CYS A 146 -21.49 2.79 -8.93
N GLY A 147 -21.36 3.79 -8.06
CA GLY A 147 -22.41 4.18 -7.10
C GLY A 147 -23.65 4.82 -7.76
N ASP A 148 -23.55 5.24 -9.01
CA ASP A 148 -24.65 5.86 -9.77
C ASP A 148 -25.45 4.83 -10.57
N CYS A 149 -24.78 4.01 -11.40
CA CYS A 149 -25.44 3.10 -12.34
C CYS A 149 -25.23 1.60 -12.05
N GLY A 150 -24.38 1.23 -11.09
CA GLY A 150 -24.12 -0.17 -10.74
C GLY A 150 -23.19 -0.95 -11.68
N SER A 151 -22.75 -0.37 -12.81
CA SER A 151 -21.75 -0.98 -13.70
C SER A 151 -20.44 -1.26 -12.98
N ARG A 152 -19.63 -2.21 -13.49
CA ARG A 152 -18.27 -2.44 -13.00
C ARG A 152 -17.46 -1.14 -13.12
N SER A 153 -16.56 -0.90 -12.18
CA SER A 153 -15.56 0.15 -12.31
C SER A 153 -14.17 -0.44 -12.51
N LEU A 154 -13.30 0.29 -13.22
CA LEU A 154 -11.90 -0.07 -13.41
C LEU A 154 -10.99 0.87 -12.62
N SER A 155 -9.88 0.34 -12.13
CA SER A 155 -8.85 1.14 -11.46
C SER A 155 -8.16 2.08 -12.46
N ALA A 156 -7.88 3.30 -12.06
CA ALA A 156 -7.16 4.31 -12.83
C ALA A 156 -6.28 5.17 -11.90
N GLU A 157 -5.43 6.00 -12.50
CA GLU A 157 -4.54 6.93 -11.79
C GLU A 157 -3.72 6.24 -10.68
N GLY A 158 -3.01 5.16 -11.01
CA GLY A 158 -2.20 4.40 -10.04
C GLY A 158 -3.00 3.84 -8.87
N GLY A 159 -4.32 3.61 -9.04
CA GLY A 159 -5.23 3.13 -8.00
C GLY A 159 -5.86 4.23 -7.13
N PHE A 160 -5.77 5.51 -7.52
CA PHE A 160 -6.43 6.60 -6.80
C PHE A 160 -7.78 6.98 -7.38
N MET A 161 -8.15 6.37 -8.50
CA MET A 161 -9.40 6.61 -9.17
C MET A 161 -10.03 5.30 -9.58
N ARG A 162 -11.36 5.29 -9.62
CA ARG A 162 -12.11 4.23 -10.28
C ARG A 162 -13.05 4.86 -11.30
N VAL A 163 -13.04 4.33 -12.52
CA VAL A 163 -13.79 4.85 -13.66
C VAL A 163 -14.89 3.85 -13.99
N CYS A 164 -16.12 4.35 -14.13
CA CYS A 164 -17.27 3.54 -14.56
C CYS A 164 -17.04 3.01 -15.99
N THR A 165 -17.39 1.75 -16.24
CA THR A 165 -17.44 1.16 -17.58
C THR A 165 -18.80 1.31 -18.23
#